data_AF-A0A962P4Y5-F1
#
_entry.id   AF-A0A962P4Y5-F1
#
_cell.length_a   1.000
_cell.length_b   1.000
_cell.length_c   1.000
_cell.angle_alpha   90.00
_cell.angle_beta   90.00
_cell.angle_gamma   90.00
#
_symmetry.space_group_name_H-M   'P 1'
#
loop_
_entity.id
_entity.type
_entity.pdbx_description
1 polymer ?
#
loop_
_entity_poly.entity_id
_entity_poly.type
_entity_poly.pdbx_seq_one_letter_code
_entity_poly.pdbx_strand_id
1 'polypeptide(L)'
;MTPWTFCMRALRTTRAILARPLTSLALFLFATTLHAQTLPTIADKVANTQTLAGYFNLYWDNASGKMYWEIDKLDTEFLYQISMASGLGSNPVGIDRGQLGGTYVLKAKRVGPRVLLEEPNYRYRAISDNELERQAVADAFAPSVLWGFDIVAATGDSILVDATDFFLRDARDVIGQIASRGQGTYTLDKSRSAFYLDNTKAFPENVEIETMLTFGSRNPGRLVNGVAASGESVTLRQHHSLVKLPDDDFPIRLADPRIGTNGPTVANYGALIGDDMYVRLVARHRLEKKDPNAARSEPIEPIVYYVDSGT
;
A
#
# COMPACT_ATOMS: atom_id res chain seq x y z
N MET A 1 20.39 75.83 32.61
CA MET A 1 20.09 77.25 32.84
C MET A 1 19.50 77.82 31.56
N THR A 2 18.22 78.15 31.62
CA THR A 2 17.45 78.98 30.67
C THR A 2 18.04 80.42 30.62
N PRO A 3 17.49 81.43 29.89
CA PRO A 3 16.64 81.51 28.67
C PRO A 3 17.09 82.67 27.69
N TRP A 4 16.17 83.17 26.84
CA TRP A 4 16.13 84.47 26.07
C TRP A 4 16.72 84.38 24.63
N THR A 5 16.15 84.93 23.55
CA THR A 5 15.30 86.14 23.39
C THR A 5 14.68 86.22 21.97
N PHE A 6 13.48 86.82 21.88
CA PHE A 6 12.92 87.75 20.86
C PHE A 6 13.02 87.44 19.34
N CYS A 7 11.92 87.24 18.62
CA CYS A 7 10.92 88.24 18.12
C CYS A 7 11.34 88.92 16.80
N MET A 8 10.62 88.66 15.69
CA MET A 8 9.96 89.70 14.86
C MET A 8 9.37 89.16 13.56
N ARG A 9 8.19 89.72 13.21
CA ARG A 9 7.66 90.02 11.87
C ARG A 9 7.28 88.81 10.98
N ALA A 10 6.34 88.89 10.05
CA ALA A 10 5.27 89.82 9.71
C ALA A 10 4.48 89.18 8.55
N LEU A 11 3.16 89.35 8.57
CA LEU A 11 2.27 89.60 7.42
C LEU A 11 2.10 88.60 6.25
N ARG A 12 0.81 88.50 5.87
CA ARG A 12 0.18 88.21 4.55
C ARG A 12 -0.02 86.73 4.21
N THR A 13 -1.23 86.19 4.40
CA THR A 13 -2.36 86.16 3.44
C THR A 13 -2.00 85.73 2.03
N THR A 14 -2.25 84.45 1.72
CA THR A 14 -2.80 84.00 0.43
C THR A 14 -3.45 82.64 0.61
N ARG A 15 -4.78 82.56 0.44
CA ARG A 15 -5.53 81.31 0.30
C ARG A 15 -5.15 80.72 -1.07
N ALA A 16 -4.43 79.60 -1.09
CA ALA A 16 -4.27 78.76 -2.28
C ALA A 16 -5.30 77.62 -2.20
N ILE A 17 -6.28 77.66 -3.11
CA ILE A 17 -7.20 76.54 -3.37
C ILE A 17 -6.39 75.51 -4.18
N LEU A 18 -5.95 74.45 -3.52
CA LEU A 18 -5.33 73.29 -4.16
C LEU A 18 -6.43 72.32 -4.60
N ALA A 19 -6.76 72.34 -5.89
CA ALA A 19 -7.51 71.28 -6.54
C ALA A 19 -6.69 69.99 -6.51
N ARG A 20 -7.20 68.97 -5.81
CA ARG A 20 -6.64 67.61 -5.82
C ARG A 20 -7.01 66.92 -7.13
N PRO A 21 -6.06 66.44 -7.95
CA PRO A 21 -6.39 65.50 -9.00
C PRO A 21 -6.61 64.12 -8.36
N LEU A 22 -7.80 63.56 -8.57
CA LEU A 22 -8.10 62.15 -8.29
C LEU A 22 -7.25 61.30 -9.23
N THR A 23 -6.18 60.70 -8.74
CA THR A 23 -5.47 59.62 -9.43
C THR A 23 -6.26 58.32 -9.22
N SER A 24 -7.07 57.96 -10.21
CA SER A 24 -7.75 56.67 -10.27
C SER A 24 -6.72 55.55 -10.46
N LEU A 25 -6.45 54.80 -9.39
CA LEU A 25 -5.65 53.59 -9.41
C LEU A 25 -6.50 52.45 -9.99
N ALA A 26 -6.32 52.14 -11.28
CA ALA A 26 -6.94 50.99 -11.92
C ALA A 26 -6.27 49.70 -11.42
N LEU A 27 -6.89 49.04 -10.45
CA LEU A 27 -6.48 47.74 -9.95
C LEU A 27 -6.85 46.67 -11.00
N PHE A 28 -5.88 46.23 -11.81
CA PHE A 28 -6.04 45.06 -12.67
C PHE A 28 -6.15 43.81 -11.78
N LEU A 29 -7.38 43.40 -11.47
CA LEU A 29 -7.67 42.05 -10.98
C LEU A 29 -7.41 41.06 -12.11
N PHE A 30 -6.22 40.45 -12.13
CA PHE A 30 -6.02 39.18 -12.83
C PHE A 30 -6.81 38.12 -12.07
N ALA A 31 -8.03 37.85 -12.52
CA ALA A 31 -8.78 36.69 -12.08
C ALA A 31 -8.11 35.44 -12.66
N THR A 32 -7.24 34.80 -11.89
CA THR A 32 -6.77 33.46 -12.20
C THR A 32 -7.94 32.50 -11.98
N THR A 33 -8.63 32.15 -13.05
CA THR A 33 -9.60 31.04 -13.01
C THR A 33 -8.82 29.75 -12.75
N LEU A 34 -8.83 29.29 -11.50
CA LEU A 34 -8.47 27.92 -11.13
C LEU A 34 -9.48 26.99 -11.80
N HIS A 35 -9.20 26.57 -13.03
CA HIS A 35 -9.87 25.42 -13.61
C HIS A 35 -9.37 24.20 -12.85
N ALA A 36 -10.24 23.55 -12.08
CA ALA A 36 -10.00 22.19 -11.66
C ALA A 36 -9.83 21.36 -12.93
N GLN A 37 -8.62 20.84 -13.18
CA GLN A 37 -8.40 19.93 -14.31
C GLN A 37 -9.28 18.71 -14.10
N THR A 38 -10.27 18.54 -14.98
CA THR A 38 -11.05 17.31 -15.07
C THR A 38 -10.10 16.18 -15.42
N LEU A 39 -10.09 15.12 -14.62
CA LEU A 39 -9.29 13.93 -14.90
C LEU A 39 -9.68 13.34 -16.26
N PRO A 40 -8.72 12.81 -17.05
CA PRO A 40 -9.04 12.08 -18.26
C PRO A 40 -9.82 10.81 -17.93
N THR A 41 -10.51 10.26 -18.92
CA THR A 41 -11.15 8.94 -18.74
C THR A 41 -10.10 7.84 -18.66
N ILE A 42 -10.44 6.74 -18.00
CA ILE A 42 -9.56 5.56 -17.93
C ILE A 42 -9.24 5.06 -19.34
N ALA A 43 -10.27 4.96 -20.21
CA ALA A 43 -10.13 4.51 -21.58
C ALA A 43 -9.12 5.36 -22.38
N ASP A 44 -9.18 6.69 -22.26
CA ASP A 44 -8.22 7.59 -22.93
C ASP A 44 -6.79 7.37 -22.41
N LYS A 45 -6.65 7.18 -21.09
CA LYS A 45 -5.34 7.02 -20.45
C LYS A 45 -4.65 5.70 -20.81
N VAL A 46 -5.41 4.64 -21.05
CA VAL A 46 -4.90 3.28 -21.27
C VAL A 46 -5.02 2.80 -22.72
N ALA A 47 -5.44 3.66 -23.66
CA ALA A 47 -5.74 3.30 -25.05
C ALA A 47 -4.61 2.53 -25.79
N ASN A 48 -3.34 2.78 -25.44
CA ASN A 48 -2.18 2.15 -26.08
C ASN A 48 -1.44 1.19 -25.14
N THR A 49 -2.15 0.61 -24.16
CA THR A 49 -1.58 -0.33 -23.19
C THR A 49 -2.05 -1.75 -23.45
N GLN A 50 -1.29 -2.72 -22.97
CA GLN A 50 -1.74 -4.10 -22.88
C GLN A 50 -2.62 -4.25 -21.63
N THR A 51 -3.87 -4.66 -21.81
CA THR A 51 -4.79 -4.94 -20.71
C THR A 51 -4.56 -6.33 -20.13
N LEU A 52 -4.49 -6.40 -18.81
CA LEU A 52 -4.47 -7.63 -18.00
C LEU A 52 -5.75 -7.63 -17.15
N ALA A 53 -6.80 -8.27 -17.67
CA ALA A 53 -8.11 -8.29 -17.01
C ALA A 53 -8.20 -9.41 -15.97
N GLY A 54 -8.65 -9.10 -14.76
CA GLY A 54 -8.78 -10.04 -13.66
C GLY A 54 -9.56 -9.46 -12.48
N TYR A 55 -9.25 -9.90 -11.26
CA TYR A 55 -9.89 -9.40 -10.03
C TYR A 55 -9.76 -7.87 -9.91
N PHE A 56 -8.56 -7.38 -10.24
CA PHE A 56 -8.29 -6.00 -10.60
C PHE A 56 -7.81 -5.97 -12.05
N ASN A 57 -8.13 -4.90 -12.79
CA ASN A 57 -7.55 -4.70 -14.11
C ASN A 57 -6.21 -3.97 -13.98
N LEU A 58 -5.19 -4.50 -14.66
CA LEU A 58 -3.91 -3.84 -14.82
C LEU A 58 -3.70 -3.47 -16.29
N TYR A 59 -2.93 -2.42 -16.52
CA TYR A 59 -2.62 -1.92 -17.86
C TYR A 59 -1.13 -1.67 -17.97
N TRP A 60 -0.48 -2.47 -18.81
CA TRP A 60 0.94 -2.36 -19.09
C TRP A 60 1.20 -1.42 -20.27
N ASP A 61 1.84 -0.29 -20.00
CA ASP A 61 2.36 0.61 -21.03
C ASP A 61 3.80 0.22 -21.36
N ASN A 62 3.97 -0.51 -22.46
CA ASN A 62 5.28 -0.96 -22.92
C ASN A 62 6.20 0.20 -23.34
N ALA A 63 5.64 1.33 -23.80
CA ALA A 63 6.45 2.45 -24.27
C ALA A 63 7.08 3.24 -23.11
N SER A 64 6.35 3.37 -21.99
CA SER A 64 6.84 4.08 -20.80
C SER A 64 7.36 3.16 -19.70
N GLY A 65 7.13 1.86 -19.80
CA GLY A 65 7.48 0.88 -18.77
C GLY A 65 6.60 0.97 -17.51
N LYS A 66 5.38 1.51 -17.64
CA LYS A 66 4.47 1.77 -16.52
C LYS A 66 3.42 0.69 -16.37
N MET A 67 3.11 0.38 -15.11
CA MET A 67 1.99 -0.46 -14.75
C MET A 67 0.91 0.41 -14.11
N TYR A 68 -0.20 0.58 -14.81
CA TYR A 68 -1.39 1.20 -14.23
C TYR A 68 -2.29 0.15 -13.60
N TRP A 69 -2.96 0.54 -12.51
CA TRP A 69 -3.90 -0.29 -11.80
C TRP A 69 -5.24 0.43 -11.73
N GLU A 70 -6.29 -0.20 -12.25
CA GLU A 70 -7.67 0.25 -12.06
C GLU A 70 -8.24 -0.32 -10.76
N ILE A 71 -8.73 0.59 -9.92
CA ILE A 71 -9.42 0.28 -8.67
C ILE A 71 -10.88 0.65 -8.87
N ASP A 72 -11.70 -0.38 -9.02
CA ASP A 72 -13.15 -0.31 -9.23
C ASP A 72 -13.96 -0.62 -7.95
N LYS A 73 -13.27 -1.01 -6.87
CA LYS A 73 -13.85 -1.45 -5.60
C LYS A 73 -13.18 -0.72 -4.43
N LEU A 74 -13.56 0.54 -4.21
CA LEU A 74 -13.13 1.29 -3.03
C LEU A 74 -13.71 0.67 -1.75
N ASP A 75 -12.98 0.83 -0.64
CA ASP A 75 -13.34 0.35 0.70
C ASP A 75 -13.62 -1.16 0.82
N THR A 76 -13.30 -1.93 -0.24
CA THR A 76 -13.40 -3.38 -0.28
C THR A 76 -12.04 -3.98 0.05
N GLU A 77 -12.02 -4.94 0.98
CA GLU A 77 -10.78 -5.58 1.42
C GLU A 77 -10.32 -6.69 0.47
N PHE A 78 -9.01 -6.81 0.32
CA PHE A 78 -8.33 -7.85 -0.45
C PHE A 78 -7.05 -8.25 0.26
N LEU A 79 -6.55 -9.45 -0.04
CA LEU A 79 -5.28 -9.94 0.48
C LEU A 79 -4.15 -9.47 -0.43
N TYR A 80 -3.10 -8.89 0.16
CA TYR A 80 -1.84 -8.63 -0.52
C TYR A 80 -0.75 -9.52 0.08
N GLN A 81 -0.23 -10.44 -0.73
CA GLN A 81 0.83 -11.36 -0.35
C GLN A 81 2.09 -11.05 -1.16
N ILE A 82 3.23 -10.98 -0.47
CA ILE A 82 4.53 -10.85 -1.11
C ILE A 82 5.28 -12.19 -0.99
N SER A 83 6.05 -12.53 -2.02
CA SER A 83 6.97 -13.66 -1.96
C SER A 83 8.22 -13.41 -2.80
N MET A 84 9.21 -14.28 -2.66
CA MET A 84 10.41 -14.28 -3.49
C MET A 84 10.23 -15.25 -4.65
N ALA A 85 10.24 -14.76 -5.90
CA ALA A 85 10.22 -15.62 -7.09
C ALA A 85 11.62 -16.18 -7.45
N SER A 86 12.68 -15.59 -6.90
CA SER A 86 14.04 -16.13 -6.95
C SER A 86 14.74 -16.01 -5.59
N GLY A 87 15.78 -16.81 -5.37
CA GLY A 87 16.61 -16.75 -4.16
C GLY A 87 18.01 -16.22 -4.45
N LEU A 88 18.72 -15.84 -3.39
CA LEU A 88 20.13 -15.46 -3.45
C LEU A 88 21.07 -16.67 -3.50
N GLY A 89 20.60 -17.84 -3.04
CA GLY A 89 21.42 -19.05 -2.97
C GLY A 89 22.30 -19.15 -1.71
N SER A 90 21.92 -18.46 -0.63
CA SER A 90 22.63 -18.52 0.65
C SER A 90 21.66 -18.61 1.82
N ASN A 91 21.49 -19.81 2.37
CA ASN A 91 20.60 -20.07 3.52
C ASN A 91 20.93 -19.18 4.74
N PRO A 92 22.21 -18.91 5.09
CA PRO A 92 22.51 -18.00 6.21
C PRO A 92 22.10 -16.54 5.96
N VAL A 93 22.00 -16.10 4.70
CA VAL A 93 21.43 -14.80 4.35
C VAL A 93 19.90 -14.85 4.39
N GLY A 94 19.31 -16.00 4.02
CA GLY A 94 17.90 -16.29 4.21
C GLY A 94 16.98 -15.60 3.21
N ILE A 95 17.44 -15.47 1.96
CA ILE A 95 16.65 -15.00 0.81
C ILE A 95 16.46 -16.20 -0.11
N ASP A 96 15.41 -16.96 0.15
CA ASP A 96 15.13 -18.21 -0.52
C ASP A 96 14.00 -18.04 -1.54
N ARG A 97 14.08 -18.79 -2.65
CA ARG A 97 13.00 -18.87 -3.64
C ARG A 97 11.76 -19.49 -2.99
N GLY A 98 10.58 -18.96 -3.31
CA GLY A 98 9.30 -19.40 -2.76
C GLY A 98 9.04 -18.93 -1.33
N GLN A 99 9.99 -18.22 -0.71
CA GLN A 99 9.80 -17.72 0.64
C GLN A 99 8.64 -16.71 0.65
N LEU A 100 7.62 -16.95 1.46
CA LEU A 100 6.54 -16.01 1.73
C LEU A 100 7.00 -14.97 2.76
N GLY A 101 6.49 -13.75 2.64
CA GLY A 101 6.66 -12.71 3.67
C GLY A 101 5.83 -11.50 3.33
N GLY A 102 5.41 -10.71 4.34
CA GLY A 102 4.49 -9.60 4.11
C GLY A 102 3.12 -10.08 3.62
N THR A 103 2.22 -10.34 4.56
CA THR A 103 0.82 -10.70 4.30
C THR A 103 -0.05 -9.61 4.91
N TYR A 104 -0.85 -8.95 4.08
CA TYR A 104 -1.63 -7.79 4.48
C TYR A 104 -3.08 -7.95 4.05
N VAL A 105 -4.01 -7.56 4.90
CA VAL A 105 -5.37 -7.26 4.46
C VAL A 105 -5.40 -5.78 4.15
N LEU A 106 -5.66 -5.41 2.89
CA LEU A 106 -5.66 -4.03 2.43
C LEU A 106 -7.03 -3.64 1.89
N LYS A 107 -7.36 -2.37 1.99
CA LYS A 107 -8.45 -1.73 1.25
C LYS A 107 -7.97 -0.43 0.62
N ALA A 108 -8.53 -0.09 -0.53
CA ALA A 108 -8.26 1.16 -1.21
C ALA A 108 -9.24 2.24 -0.73
N LYS A 109 -8.73 3.31 -0.11
CA LYS A 109 -9.52 4.42 0.41
C LYS A 109 -9.21 5.71 -0.33
N ARG A 110 -10.22 6.33 -0.93
CA ARG A 110 -10.06 7.60 -1.63
C ARG A 110 -10.04 8.76 -0.64
N VAL A 111 -9.02 9.61 -0.75
CA VAL A 111 -8.89 10.86 0.01
C VAL A 111 -8.53 11.99 -0.96
N GLY A 112 -9.54 12.75 -1.38
CA GLY A 112 -9.38 13.82 -2.36
C GLY A 112 -8.83 13.31 -3.70
N PRO A 113 -7.68 13.83 -4.19
CA PRO A 113 -7.05 13.39 -5.45
C PRO A 113 -6.18 12.14 -5.29
N ARG A 114 -6.15 11.53 -4.09
CA ARG A 114 -5.29 10.39 -3.78
C ARG A 114 -6.09 9.17 -3.37
N VAL A 115 -5.46 8.01 -3.50
CA VAL A 115 -5.95 6.75 -2.96
C VAL A 115 -4.90 6.12 -2.08
N LEU A 116 -5.30 5.76 -0.87
CA LEU A 116 -4.46 5.17 0.15
C LEU A 116 -4.76 3.67 0.23
N LEU A 117 -3.73 2.84 0.22
CA LEU A 117 -3.85 1.44 0.61
C LEU A 117 -3.72 1.37 2.13
N GLU A 118 -4.85 1.20 2.79
CA GLU A 118 -4.96 1.13 4.24
C GLU A 118 -5.02 -0.34 4.66
N GLU A 119 -4.19 -0.71 5.63
CA GLU A 119 -4.23 -1.98 6.37
C GLU A 119 -4.99 -1.75 7.69
N PRO A 120 -6.20 -2.32 7.85
CA PRO A 120 -6.91 -2.30 9.12
C PRO A 120 -6.15 -3.10 10.19
N ASN A 121 -6.23 -2.65 11.44
CA ASN A 121 -5.56 -3.32 12.54
C ASN A 121 -6.46 -4.37 13.22
N TYR A 122 -6.46 -5.59 12.69
CA TYR A 122 -7.28 -6.69 13.22
C TYR A 122 -6.76 -7.31 14.53
N ARG A 123 -5.61 -6.86 15.05
CA ARG A 123 -5.07 -7.38 16.32
C ARG A 123 -5.85 -6.89 17.53
N TYR A 124 -6.55 -5.76 17.40
CA TYR A 124 -7.32 -5.11 18.45
C TYR A 124 -8.72 -4.80 17.90
N ARG A 125 -9.77 -5.30 18.56
CA ARG A 125 -11.16 -5.07 18.14
C ARG A 125 -12.11 -5.15 19.33
N ALA A 126 -13.31 -4.60 19.21
CA ALA A 126 -14.43 -4.97 20.07
C ALA A 126 -15.30 -6.00 19.34
N ILE A 127 -15.52 -7.16 19.94
CA ILE A 127 -16.53 -8.13 19.52
C ILE A 127 -17.79 -7.77 20.31
N SER A 128 -18.55 -6.84 19.76
CA SER A 128 -19.74 -6.26 20.39
C SER A 128 -20.72 -5.84 19.29
N ASP A 129 -22.02 -5.90 19.59
CA ASP A 129 -23.07 -5.40 18.71
C ASP A 129 -23.14 -3.86 18.73
N ASN A 130 -22.50 -3.21 19.71
CA ASN A 130 -22.44 -1.76 19.81
C ASN A 130 -21.43 -1.14 18.82
N GLU A 131 -21.93 -0.40 17.85
CA GLU A 131 -21.12 0.26 16.82
C GLU A 131 -20.14 1.30 17.40
N LEU A 132 -20.56 2.07 18.42
CA LEU A 132 -19.68 3.07 19.03
C LEU A 132 -18.51 2.44 19.78
N GLU A 133 -18.71 1.24 20.33
CA GLU A 133 -17.66 0.49 20.99
C GLU A 133 -16.64 -0.04 19.97
N ARG A 134 -17.13 -0.61 18.86
CA ARG A 134 -16.26 -1.02 17.74
C ARG A 134 -15.47 0.16 17.17
N GLN A 135 -16.13 1.30 16.98
CA GLN A 135 -15.50 2.52 16.49
C GLN A 135 -14.46 3.07 17.47
N ALA A 136 -14.77 3.12 18.77
CA ALA A 136 -13.83 3.59 19.79
C ALA A 136 -12.54 2.77 19.82
N VAL A 137 -12.62 1.45 19.65
CA VAL A 137 -11.43 0.59 19.55
C VAL A 137 -10.69 0.83 18.23
N ALA A 138 -11.41 0.94 17.11
CA ALA A 138 -10.79 1.25 15.81
C ALA A 138 -10.02 2.60 15.84
N ASP A 139 -10.54 3.61 16.52
CA ASP A 139 -9.87 4.91 16.69
C ASP A 139 -8.72 4.85 17.69
N ALA A 140 -8.78 3.95 18.68
CA ALA A 140 -7.74 3.78 19.69
C ALA A 140 -6.51 2.99 19.18
N PHE A 141 -6.69 2.14 18.15
CA PHE A 141 -5.62 1.31 17.59
C PHE A 141 -5.39 1.62 16.12
N ALA A 142 -4.27 2.30 15.85
CA ALA A 142 -3.98 2.83 14.53
C ALA A 142 -3.95 1.75 13.42
N PRO A 143 -4.60 2.01 12.27
CA PRO A 143 -4.32 1.29 11.03
C PRO A 143 -3.00 1.76 10.42
N SER A 144 -2.54 1.08 9.37
CA SER A 144 -1.34 1.48 8.62
C SER A 144 -1.69 1.88 7.20
N VAL A 145 -1.21 3.02 6.73
CA VAL A 145 -1.24 3.33 5.29
C VAL A 145 0.04 2.79 4.65
N LEU A 146 -0.07 1.73 3.87
CA LEU A 146 1.06 1.07 3.22
C LEU A 146 1.56 1.86 2.00
N TRP A 147 0.65 2.50 1.27
CA TRP A 147 0.98 3.29 0.09
C TRP A 147 -0.07 4.35 -0.21
N GLY A 148 0.32 5.43 -0.89
CA GLY A 148 -0.60 6.44 -1.40
C GLY A 148 -0.34 6.76 -2.86
N PHE A 149 -1.34 6.57 -3.70
CA PHE A 149 -1.32 6.88 -5.13
C PHE A 149 -1.96 8.22 -5.43
N ASP A 150 -1.51 8.87 -6.50
CA ASP A 150 -2.24 9.95 -7.13
C ASP A 150 -3.16 9.37 -8.21
N ILE A 151 -4.39 9.88 -8.31
CA ILE A 151 -5.35 9.45 -9.33
C ILE A 151 -4.95 10.08 -10.67
N VAL A 152 -4.71 9.24 -11.68
CA VAL A 152 -4.27 9.70 -13.02
C VAL A 152 -5.39 9.72 -14.07
N ALA A 153 -6.48 8.99 -13.82
CA ALA A 153 -7.70 8.99 -14.63
C ALA A 153 -8.87 8.46 -13.79
N ALA A 154 -10.11 8.72 -14.23
CA ALA A 154 -11.31 8.18 -13.59
C ALA A 154 -12.45 8.02 -14.60
N THR A 155 -13.27 6.99 -14.41
CA THR A 155 -14.50 6.75 -15.19
C THR A 155 -15.57 6.21 -14.24
N GLY A 156 -16.65 6.96 -14.03
CA GLY A 156 -17.64 6.61 -12.99
C GLY A 156 -16.99 6.56 -11.60
N ASP A 157 -17.20 5.45 -10.89
CA ASP A 157 -16.61 5.20 -9.57
C ASP A 157 -15.22 4.55 -9.64
N SER A 158 -14.81 4.08 -10.82
CA SER A 158 -13.49 3.48 -11.04
C SER A 158 -12.42 4.55 -11.21
N ILE A 159 -11.25 4.29 -10.68
CA ILE A 159 -10.09 5.17 -10.75
C ILE A 159 -8.88 4.41 -11.28
N LEU A 160 -7.98 5.15 -11.93
CA LEU A 160 -6.71 4.62 -12.40
C LEU A 160 -5.57 5.27 -11.61
N VAL A 161 -4.64 4.45 -11.15
CA VAL A 161 -3.40 4.89 -10.49
C VAL A 161 -2.18 4.39 -11.24
N ASP A 162 -1.07 5.13 -11.18
CA ASP A 162 0.24 4.64 -11.59
C ASP A 162 0.83 3.80 -10.44
N ALA A 163 0.86 2.48 -10.60
CA ALA A 163 1.31 1.53 -9.58
C ALA A 163 2.78 1.09 -9.78
N THR A 164 3.50 1.72 -10.71
CA THR A 164 4.88 1.37 -11.08
C THR A 164 5.80 1.35 -9.87
N ASP A 165 5.86 2.46 -9.12
CA ASP A 165 6.73 2.58 -7.95
C ASP A 165 6.28 1.72 -6.76
N PHE A 166 5.00 1.42 -6.68
CA PHE A 166 4.50 0.47 -5.71
C PHE A 166 5.12 -0.89 -5.99
N PHE A 167 4.92 -1.47 -7.17
CA PHE A 167 5.44 -2.82 -7.44
C PHE A 167 6.97 -2.89 -7.54
N LEU A 168 7.66 -1.82 -7.99
CA LEU A 168 9.12 -1.82 -8.10
C LEU A 168 9.86 -1.51 -6.79
N ARG A 169 9.18 -1.46 -5.64
CA ARG A 169 9.82 -1.25 -4.34
C ARG A 169 10.41 -2.55 -3.79
N ASP A 170 11.35 -2.44 -2.86
CA ASP A 170 11.81 -3.58 -2.07
C ASP A 170 10.75 -3.99 -1.03
N ALA A 171 9.70 -4.67 -1.50
CA ALA A 171 8.54 -4.99 -0.68
C ALA A 171 8.85 -6.14 0.31
N ARG A 172 9.83 -6.99 0.01
CA ARG A 172 10.31 -8.06 0.90
C ARG A 172 11.37 -7.65 1.92
N ASP A 173 11.78 -6.39 1.94
CA ASP A 173 12.88 -5.89 2.78
C ASP A 173 14.17 -6.72 2.59
N VAL A 174 14.52 -7.00 1.33
CA VAL A 174 15.78 -7.66 0.97
C VAL A 174 16.97 -6.88 1.51
N ILE A 175 16.93 -5.56 1.41
CA ILE A 175 17.98 -4.67 1.92
C ILE A 175 18.15 -4.85 3.43
N GLY A 176 17.06 -4.78 4.21
CA GLY A 176 17.09 -4.97 5.65
C GLY A 176 17.54 -6.38 6.04
N GLN A 177 17.06 -7.41 5.34
CA GLN A 177 17.46 -8.80 5.56
C GLN A 177 18.97 -8.97 5.38
N ILE A 178 19.56 -8.52 4.27
CA ILE A 178 21.01 -8.64 4.02
C ILE A 178 21.81 -7.89 5.09
N ALA A 179 21.37 -6.67 5.44
CA ALA A 179 22.03 -5.85 6.45
C ALA A 179 21.99 -6.52 7.83
N SER A 180 20.85 -7.09 8.23
CA SER A 180 20.67 -7.79 9.52
C SER A 180 21.58 -9.00 9.69
N ARG A 181 22.04 -9.60 8.57
CA ARG A 181 22.99 -10.72 8.53
C ARG A 181 24.45 -10.25 8.38
N GLY A 182 24.70 -8.95 8.47
CA GLY A 182 26.03 -8.36 8.36
C GLY A 182 26.66 -8.55 6.97
N GLN A 183 25.84 -8.68 5.92
CA GLN A 183 26.33 -8.95 4.57
C GLN A 183 26.43 -7.71 3.66
N GLY A 184 26.61 -6.55 4.28
CA GLY A 184 26.77 -5.26 3.60
C GLY A 184 25.49 -4.43 3.57
N THR A 185 25.63 -3.17 3.18
CA THR A 185 24.51 -2.23 3.01
C THR A 185 24.21 -2.11 1.54
N TYR A 186 22.96 -2.35 1.17
CA TYR A 186 22.50 -2.27 -0.22
C TYR A 186 21.49 -1.14 -0.38
N THR A 187 21.35 -0.68 -1.63
CA THR A 187 20.27 0.22 -2.04
C THR A 187 19.62 -0.34 -3.30
N LEU A 188 18.31 -0.17 -3.42
CA LEU A 188 17.59 -0.52 -4.65
C LEU A 188 18.02 0.42 -5.79
N ASP A 189 18.39 -0.17 -6.92
CA ASP A 189 18.70 0.52 -8.16
C ASP A 189 17.52 0.43 -9.12
N LYS A 190 16.65 1.44 -9.09
CA LYS A 190 15.47 1.50 -9.95
C LYS A 190 15.81 1.52 -11.44
N SER A 191 16.98 2.04 -11.83
CA SER A 191 17.37 2.12 -13.24
C SER A 191 17.71 0.76 -13.85
N ARG A 192 18.02 -0.23 -13.00
CA ARG A 192 18.28 -1.63 -13.36
C ARG A 192 17.21 -2.57 -12.84
N SER A 193 16.01 -2.04 -12.57
CA SER A 193 14.86 -2.78 -12.09
C SER A 193 13.70 -2.64 -13.07
N ALA A 194 12.92 -3.69 -13.25
CA ALA A 194 11.82 -3.72 -14.21
C ALA A 194 10.76 -4.76 -13.82
N PHE A 195 9.59 -4.69 -14.45
CA PHE A 195 8.60 -5.75 -14.37
C PHE A 195 9.10 -7.01 -15.10
N TYR A 196 8.77 -8.17 -14.56
CA TYR A 196 9.00 -9.47 -15.19
C TYR A 196 7.68 -9.99 -15.74
N LEU A 197 7.39 -9.65 -17.00
CA LEU A 197 6.06 -9.82 -17.59
C LEU A 197 5.67 -11.28 -17.85
N ASP A 198 6.62 -12.19 -18.07
CA ASP A 198 6.35 -13.61 -18.34
C ASP A 198 5.50 -14.28 -17.23
N ASN A 199 5.64 -13.79 -16.00
CA ASN A 199 4.90 -14.23 -14.82
C ASN A 199 3.96 -13.17 -14.24
N THR A 200 3.69 -12.09 -14.98
CA THR A 200 2.68 -11.10 -14.60
C THR A 200 1.35 -11.44 -15.29
N LYS A 201 0.36 -11.87 -14.51
CA LYS A 201 -0.90 -12.45 -15.02
C LYS A 201 -2.09 -12.00 -14.18
N ALA A 202 -3.25 -11.94 -14.82
CA ALA A 202 -4.51 -11.59 -14.18
C ALA A 202 -5.51 -12.74 -14.32
N PHE A 203 -6.24 -13.02 -13.25
CA PHE A 203 -7.23 -14.08 -13.13
C PHE A 203 -8.48 -13.54 -12.41
N PRO A 204 -9.63 -14.22 -12.47
CA PRO A 204 -10.87 -13.72 -11.86
C PRO A 204 -10.79 -13.44 -10.36
N GLU A 205 -9.94 -14.18 -9.62
CA GLU A 205 -9.85 -14.10 -8.16
C GLU A 205 -8.55 -13.49 -7.65
N ASN A 206 -7.58 -13.26 -8.53
CA ASN A 206 -6.28 -12.72 -8.17
C ASN A 206 -5.56 -12.07 -9.35
N VAL A 207 -4.67 -11.14 -9.05
CA VAL A 207 -3.65 -10.69 -10.00
C VAL A 207 -2.26 -10.91 -9.42
N GLU A 208 -1.37 -11.38 -10.27
CA GLU A 208 -0.01 -11.77 -9.95
C GLU A 208 0.95 -10.88 -10.73
N ILE A 209 1.85 -10.19 -10.03
CA ILE A 209 2.83 -9.29 -10.60
C ILE A 209 4.21 -9.71 -10.13
N GLU A 210 5.12 -9.93 -11.07
CA GLU A 210 6.52 -10.23 -10.74
C GLU A 210 7.41 -9.06 -11.14
N THR A 211 8.36 -8.71 -10.28
CA THR A 211 9.34 -7.64 -10.53
C THR A 211 10.74 -8.18 -10.39
N MET A 212 11.63 -7.73 -11.26
CA MET A 212 13.06 -8.00 -11.22
C MET A 212 13.75 -6.76 -10.67
N LEU A 213 14.28 -6.86 -9.45
CA LEU A 213 14.85 -5.76 -8.69
C LEU A 213 16.35 -5.95 -8.53
N THR A 214 17.11 -4.90 -8.82
CA THR A 214 18.57 -4.90 -8.66
C THR A 214 18.99 -4.08 -7.46
N PHE A 215 19.84 -4.65 -6.61
CA PHE A 215 20.34 -4.07 -5.37
C PHE A 215 21.85 -3.85 -5.49
N GLY A 216 22.29 -2.62 -5.31
CA GLY A 216 23.70 -2.23 -5.39
C GLY A 216 24.36 -2.08 -4.02
N SER A 217 25.61 -2.50 -3.88
CA SER A 217 26.45 -2.22 -2.71
C SER A 217 27.89 -1.94 -3.12
N ARG A 218 28.57 -1.07 -2.35
CA ARG A 218 30.02 -0.85 -2.50
C ARG A 218 30.87 -1.78 -1.64
N ASN A 219 30.27 -2.43 -0.65
CA ASN A 219 30.97 -3.30 0.31
C ASN A 219 30.14 -4.56 0.57
N PRO A 220 29.95 -5.41 -0.45
CA PRO A 220 29.22 -6.66 -0.29
C PRO A 220 29.89 -7.59 0.72
N GLY A 221 29.08 -8.24 1.55
CA GLY A 221 29.55 -9.23 2.52
C GLY A 221 30.06 -10.51 1.85
N ARG A 222 30.86 -11.28 2.59
CA ARG A 222 31.51 -12.51 2.09
C ARG A 222 30.52 -13.53 1.53
N LEU A 223 29.37 -13.72 2.19
CA LEU A 223 28.39 -14.72 1.76
C LEU A 223 27.72 -14.30 0.46
N VAL A 224 27.35 -13.02 0.32
CA VAL A 224 26.73 -12.51 -0.91
C VAL A 224 27.73 -12.57 -2.07
N ASN A 225 28.97 -12.12 -1.86
CA ASN A 225 30.05 -12.24 -2.86
C ASN A 225 30.33 -13.69 -3.28
N GLY A 226 30.14 -14.65 -2.38
CA GLY A 226 30.41 -16.06 -2.65
C GLY A 226 29.36 -16.75 -3.52
N VAL A 227 28.17 -16.18 -3.66
CA VAL A 227 27.04 -16.82 -4.37
C VAL A 227 26.48 -16.00 -5.52
N ALA A 228 26.52 -14.67 -5.42
CA ALA A 228 26.05 -13.79 -6.49
C ALA A 228 27.10 -13.72 -7.61
N ALA A 229 26.63 -13.60 -8.86
CA ALA A 229 27.51 -13.39 -10.00
C ALA A 229 28.38 -12.12 -9.85
N SER A 230 27.82 -11.08 -9.24
CA SER A 230 28.55 -9.92 -8.72
C SER A 230 27.93 -9.52 -7.39
N GLY A 231 28.67 -9.61 -6.29
CA GLY A 231 28.13 -9.24 -4.98
C GLY A 231 27.79 -7.76 -4.86
N GLU A 232 28.48 -6.88 -5.61
CA GLU A 232 28.17 -5.45 -5.65
C GLU A 232 26.84 -5.12 -6.32
N SER A 233 26.25 -6.09 -7.04
CA SER A 233 25.05 -5.93 -7.84
C SER A 233 24.22 -7.21 -7.88
N VAL A 234 23.32 -7.35 -6.92
CA VAL A 234 22.45 -8.52 -6.79
C VAL A 234 21.09 -8.25 -7.41
N THR A 235 20.67 -9.07 -8.38
CA THR A 235 19.33 -8.99 -8.98
C THR A 235 18.47 -10.15 -8.51
N LEU A 236 17.28 -9.85 -7.99
CA LEU A 236 16.34 -10.82 -7.44
C LEU A 236 14.93 -10.52 -7.95
N ARG A 237 14.09 -11.56 -8.01
CA ARG A 237 12.69 -11.44 -8.41
C ARG A 237 11.79 -11.47 -7.19
N GLN A 238 10.98 -10.44 -7.02
CA GLN A 238 9.91 -10.37 -6.02
C GLN A 238 8.56 -10.57 -6.70
N HIS A 239 7.61 -11.12 -5.96
CA HIS A 239 6.31 -11.47 -6.46
C HIS A 239 5.23 -10.87 -5.57
N HIS A 240 4.24 -10.26 -6.20
CA HIS A 240 3.12 -9.56 -5.60
C HIS A 240 1.83 -10.24 -6.03
N SER A 241 1.06 -10.72 -5.06
CA SER A 241 -0.24 -11.33 -5.29
C SER A 241 -1.32 -10.47 -4.64
N LEU A 242 -2.26 -9.96 -5.43
CA LEU A 242 -3.46 -9.28 -4.94
C LEU A 242 -4.64 -10.24 -5.13
N VAL A 243 -5.20 -10.74 -4.03
CA VAL A 243 -6.16 -11.84 -4.02
C VAL A 243 -7.48 -11.36 -3.42
N LYS A 244 -8.59 -11.72 -4.06
CA LYS A 244 -9.93 -11.54 -3.54
C LYS A 244 -10.06 -12.25 -2.18
N LEU A 245 -10.71 -11.60 -1.21
CA LEU A 245 -11.06 -12.28 0.04
C LEU A 245 -12.13 -13.36 -0.20
N PRO A 246 -12.10 -14.47 0.55
CA PRO A 246 -13.18 -15.44 0.55
C PRO A 246 -14.48 -14.81 1.10
N ASP A 247 -15.58 -15.56 1.01
CA ASP A 247 -16.84 -15.19 1.68
C ASP A 247 -16.71 -15.16 3.21
N ASP A 248 -17.73 -14.61 3.87
CA ASP A 248 -17.80 -14.48 5.34
C ASP A 248 -18.37 -15.73 6.03
N ASP A 249 -18.65 -16.82 5.29
CA ASP A 249 -19.28 -18.04 5.80
C ASP A 249 -18.27 -19.00 6.45
N PHE A 250 -17.09 -18.51 6.87
CA PHE A 250 -16.08 -19.32 7.54
C PHE A 250 -16.38 -19.47 9.04
N PRO A 251 -16.66 -20.70 9.55
CA PRO A 251 -16.99 -20.86 10.96
C PRO A 251 -15.73 -20.70 11.83
N ILE A 252 -15.72 -19.67 12.67
CA ILE A 252 -14.61 -19.39 13.60
C ILE A 252 -14.53 -20.48 14.67
N ARG A 253 -13.32 -20.91 15.01
CA ARG A 253 -13.06 -21.87 16.08
C ARG A 253 -12.06 -21.31 17.09
N LEU A 254 -12.43 -21.34 18.37
CA LEU A 254 -11.54 -21.01 19.48
C LEU A 254 -10.49 -22.10 19.69
N ALA A 255 -9.27 -21.68 20.01
CA ALA A 255 -8.20 -22.56 20.41
C ALA A 255 -8.50 -23.17 21.79
N ASP A 256 -8.20 -24.46 21.95
CA ASP A 256 -8.28 -25.15 23.23
C ASP A 256 -6.87 -25.28 23.81
N PRO A 257 -6.59 -24.74 25.01
CA PRO A 257 -5.23 -24.70 25.56
C PRO A 257 -4.64 -26.07 25.87
N ARG A 258 -5.46 -27.14 25.87
CA ARG A 258 -5.01 -28.52 26.10
C ARG A 258 -4.37 -29.15 24.86
N ILE A 259 -4.51 -28.53 23.70
CA ILE A 259 -3.95 -29.00 22.44
C ILE A 259 -3.15 -27.88 21.74
N GLY A 260 -2.06 -28.25 21.08
CA GLY A 260 -1.31 -27.30 20.26
C GLY A 260 -2.10 -26.96 18.98
N THR A 261 -2.46 -25.70 18.81
CA THR A 261 -3.07 -25.18 17.57
C THR A 261 -2.33 -23.95 17.09
N ASN A 262 -2.22 -23.79 15.78
CA ASN A 262 -1.79 -22.53 15.16
C ASN A 262 -3.00 -21.63 14.93
N GLY A 263 -2.79 -20.32 14.84
CA GLY A 263 -3.80 -19.36 14.44
C GLY A 263 -3.61 -17.98 15.06
N PRO A 264 -4.37 -16.98 14.61
CA PRO A 264 -4.24 -15.63 15.12
C PRO A 264 -4.79 -15.53 16.54
N THR A 265 -4.18 -14.64 17.32
CA THR A 265 -4.71 -14.18 18.61
C THR A 265 -5.10 -12.72 18.47
N VAL A 266 -6.29 -12.37 18.96
CA VAL A 266 -6.84 -11.02 18.90
C VAL A 266 -7.17 -10.54 20.30
N ALA A 267 -6.88 -9.28 20.61
CA ALA A 267 -7.35 -8.63 21.83
C ALA A 267 -8.77 -8.07 21.61
N ASN A 268 -9.74 -8.64 22.34
CA ASN A 268 -11.13 -8.23 22.34
C ASN A 268 -11.41 -7.20 23.45
N TYR A 269 -11.41 -5.92 23.10
CA TYR A 269 -11.69 -4.80 24.00
C TYR A 269 -13.16 -4.66 24.40
N GLY A 270 -14.05 -5.51 23.88
CA GLY A 270 -15.42 -5.66 24.36
C GLY A 270 -15.65 -6.82 25.31
N ALA A 271 -14.57 -7.47 25.79
CA ALA A 271 -14.68 -8.50 26.81
C ALA A 271 -15.22 -7.92 28.13
N LEU A 272 -16.03 -8.70 28.85
CA LEU A 272 -16.53 -8.29 30.16
C LEU A 272 -15.40 -8.23 31.19
N ILE A 273 -15.59 -7.42 32.23
CA ILE A 273 -14.62 -7.34 33.34
C ILE A 273 -14.48 -8.72 33.99
N GLY A 274 -13.24 -9.22 34.03
CA GLY A 274 -12.91 -10.54 34.59
C GLY A 274 -12.76 -11.65 33.54
N ASP A 275 -13.20 -11.43 32.30
CA ASP A 275 -12.99 -12.35 31.18
C ASP A 275 -11.58 -12.18 30.58
N ASP A 276 -11.11 -13.22 29.88
CA ASP A 276 -9.88 -13.12 29.10
C ASP A 276 -10.12 -12.23 27.87
N MET A 277 -9.38 -11.12 27.81
CA MET A 277 -9.39 -10.21 26.68
C MET A 277 -8.84 -10.88 25.40
N TYR A 278 -8.01 -11.92 25.51
CA TYR A 278 -7.37 -12.55 24.36
C TYR A 278 -8.20 -13.69 23.78
N VAL A 279 -8.71 -13.48 22.58
CA VAL A 279 -9.39 -14.50 21.79
C VAL A 279 -8.37 -15.21 20.90
N ARG A 280 -8.11 -16.48 21.22
CA ARG A 280 -7.17 -17.34 20.47
C ARG A 280 -7.96 -18.17 19.47
N LEU A 281 -7.61 -18.07 18.19
CA LEU A 281 -8.31 -18.73 17.09
C LEU A 281 -7.49 -19.88 16.51
N VAL A 282 -8.18 -20.84 15.88
CA VAL A 282 -7.54 -21.95 15.16
C VAL A 282 -7.47 -21.63 13.66
N ALA A 283 -6.27 -21.62 13.10
CA ALA A 283 -6.04 -21.69 11.67
C ALA A 283 -6.32 -23.11 11.18
N ARG A 284 -7.24 -23.24 10.22
CA ARG A 284 -7.68 -24.51 9.67
C ARG A 284 -8.22 -24.34 8.25
N HIS A 285 -8.23 -25.42 7.50
CA HIS A 285 -8.96 -25.47 6.23
C HIS A 285 -10.48 -25.40 6.47
N ARG A 286 -11.19 -24.73 5.56
CA ARG A 286 -12.65 -24.82 5.45
C ARG A 286 -12.98 -26.18 4.86
N LEU A 287 -13.36 -27.13 5.71
CA LEU A 287 -13.73 -28.47 5.31
C LEU A 287 -15.18 -28.72 5.69
N GLU A 288 -15.99 -29.02 4.69
CA GLU A 288 -17.39 -29.40 4.83
C GLU A 288 -17.55 -30.85 4.41
N LYS A 289 -18.19 -31.68 5.23
CA LYS A 289 -18.38 -33.09 4.93
C LYS A 289 -19.41 -33.26 3.81
N LYS A 290 -19.14 -34.12 2.82
CA LYS A 290 -20.16 -34.54 1.84
C LYS A 290 -21.35 -35.23 2.51
N ASP A 291 -21.08 -36.08 3.50
CA ASP A 291 -22.09 -36.66 4.40
C ASP A 291 -21.94 -36.05 5.80
N PRO A 292 -22.82 -35.12 6.21
CA PRO A 292 -22.72 -34.44 7.51
C PRO A 292 -22.97 -35.39 8.70
N ASN A 293 -23.65 -36.52 8.49
CA ASN A 293 -24.02 -37.45 9.55
C ASN A 293 -22.97 -38.55 9.77
N ALA A 294 -22.09 -38.78 8.79
CA ALA A 294 -21.01 -39.75 8.92
C ALA A 294 -19.94 -39.30 9.93
N ALA A 295 -19.39 -40.23 10.71
CA ALA A 295 -18.27 -39.96 11.61
C ALA A 295 -17.05 -39.37 10.86
N ARG A 296 -16.73 -39.93 9.70
CA ARG A 296 -15.73 -39.45 8.73
C ARG A 296 -16.37 -39.39 7.35
N SER A 297 -16.13 -38.31 6.62
CA SER A 297 -16.63 -38.14 5.26
C SER A 297 -15.56 -37.46 4.41
N GLU A 298 -15.60 -37.68 3.10
CA GLU A 298 -14.84 -36.86 2.17
C GLU A 298 -15.28 -35.39 2.26
N PRO A 299 -14.38 -34.44 2.01
CA PRO A 299 -14.76 -33.04 1.95
C PRO A 299 -15.51 -32.75 0.65
N ILE A 300 -16.47 -31.82 0.68
CA ILE A 300 -17.15 -31.28 -0.51
C ILE A 300 -16.09 -30.70 -1.46
N GLU A 301 -15.20 -29.87 -0.92
CA GLU A 301 -14.04 -29.31 -1.63
C GLU A 301 -12.74 -29.90 -1.06
N PRO A 302 -12.07 -30.80 -1.81
CA PRO A 302 -10.77 -31.32 -1.40
C PRO A 302 -9.70 -30.24 -1.35
N ILE A 303 -8.78 -30.38 -0.39
CA ILE A 303 -7.59 -29.52 -0.34
C ILE A 303 -6.63 -30.00 -1.43
N VAL A 304 -6.30 -29.11 -2.36
CA VAL A 304 -5.32 -29.36 -3.42
C VAL A 304 -4.08 -28.54 -3.12
N TYR A 305 -2.94 -29.22 -2.97
CA TYR A 305 -1.63 -28.55 -2.87
C TYR A 305 -0.91 -28.65 -4.21
N TYR A 306 -0.52 -27.50 -4.74
CA TYR A 306 0.41 -27.41 -5.86
C TYR A 306 1.81 -27.26 -5.29
N VAL A 307 2.70 -28.17 -5.69
CA VAL A 307 4.10 -28.15 -5.28
C VAL A 307 4.91 -27.71 -6.49
N ASP A 308 5.76 -26.70 -6.31
CA ASP A 308 6.70 -26.26 -7.35
C ASP A 308 7.59 -27.44 -7.73
N SER A 309 7.70 -27.74 -9.03
CA SER A 309 8.51 -28.84 -9.55
C SER A 309 10.01 -28.72 -9.22
N GLY A 310 10.47 -27.53 -8.83
CA GLY A 310 11.84 -27.29 -8.38
C GLY A 310 12.04 -27.35 -6.85
N THR A 311 11.10 -27.94 -6.11
CA THR A 311 11.22 -28.23 -4.67
C THR A 311 11.99 -29.53 -4.43
#